data_AF-A0AAN5MGL6-F1
#
_entry.id   AF-A0AAN5MGL6-F1
#
_cell.length_a   1.000
_cell.length_b   1.000
_cell.length_c   1.000
_cell.angle_alpha   90.00
_cell.angle_beta   90.00
_cell.angle_gamma   90.00
#
_symmetry.space_group_name_H-M   'P 1'
#
loop_
_entity.id
_entity.type
_entity.pdbx_description
1 polymer ?
#
loop_
_entity_poly.entity_id
_entity_poly.type
_entity_poly.pdbx_seq_one_letter_code
_entity_poly.pdbx_strand_id
1 'polypeptide(L)'
;MGLSAIEQQPVRETQITGESRNIFQAIADKFVAVVNSCKTFSTGCSTQKDHNIQKACERLAALTLAEPKCYITDAMERGAEKLGMTLPDSQVSVNSNADVSGAASIGKLSVLKTTEYSAQELHDMLSKQLDKPGTSQEMREKIQIALGKADTAINSDRHTKMVGHGVNKLKNVISADILKEHRRNEIGGGAVLDSDTVKELEKLSNSLPS
;
A
#
# COMPACT_ATOMS: atom_id res chain seq x y z
N MET A 1 -69.98 -15.77 -58.58
CA MET A 1 -69.53 -14.81 -57.55
C MET A 1 -68.10 -15.19 -57.21
N GLY A 2 -67.15 -14.31 -57.53
CA GLY A 2 -65.72 -14.60 -57.49
C GLY A 2 -65.15 -14.44 -56.07
N LEU A 3 -64.28 -15.38 -55.69
CA LEU A 3 -63.44 -15.33 -54.50
C LEU A 3 -62.46 -14.17 -54.62
N SER A 4 -62.54 -13.20 -53.71
CA SER A 4 -61.58 -12.12 -53.55
C SER A 4 -60.24 -12.67 -53.06
N ALA A 5 -59.22 -12.61 -53.92
CA ALA A 5 -57.84 -12.90 -53.59
C ALA A 5 -57.30 -11.76 -52.70
N ILE A 6 -57.00 -12.09 -51.43
CA ILE A 6 -56.16 -11.25 -50.58
C ILE A 6 -54.74 -11.47 -51.06
N GLU A 7 -54.17 -10.49 -51.77
CA GLU A 7 -52.73 -10.44 -52.03
C GLU A 7 -51.99 -10.37 -50.69
N GLN A 8 -51.46 -11.51 -50.25
CA GLN A 8 -50.46 -11.52 -49.19
C GLN A 8 -49.18 -10.90 -49.77
N GLN A 9 -48.88 -9.66 -49.38
CA GLN A 9 -47.52 -9.15 -49.55
C GLN A 9 -46.56 -10.08 -48.79
N PRO A 10 -45.50 -10.57 -49.42
CA PRO A 10 -44.50 -11.34 -48.71
C PRO A 10 -43.82 -10.39 -47.72
N VAL A 11 -43.91 -10.72 -46.42
CA VAL A 11 -43.05 -10.14 -45.40
C VAL A 11 -41.63 -10.40 -45.86
N ARG A 12 -40.92 -9.37 -46.31
CA ARG A 12 -39.48 -9.46 -46.58
C ARG A 12 -38.80 -9.73 -45.25
N GLU A 13 -38.62 -11.00 -44.92
CA GLU A 13 -37.63 -11.40 -43.93
C GLU A 13 -36.31 -10.79 -44.38
N THR A 14 -35.81 -9.86 -43.57
CA THR A 14 -34.51 -9.24 -43.81
C THR A 14 -33.48 -10.33 -43.56
N GLN A 15 -33.10 -11.07 -44.59
CA GLN A 15 -32.07 -12.10 -44.47
C GLN A 15 -30.76 -11.41 -44.06
N ILE A 16 -30.33 -11.69 -42.83
CA ILE A 16 -29.00 -11.33 -42.35
C ILE A 16 -28.01 -12.12 -43.22
N THR A 17 -27.36 -11.42 -44.15
CA THR A 17 -26.30 -11.96 -44.99
C THR A 17 -25.14 -12.51 -44.14
N GLY A 18 -24.36 -13.47 -44.66
CA GLY A 18 -23.18 -13.97 -43.94
C GLY A 18 -22.20 -12.86 -43.53
N GLU A 19 -22.10 -11.82 -44.35
CA GLU A 19 -21.33 -10.60 -44.07
C GLU A 19 -21.83 -9.83 -42.85
N SER A 20 -23.15 -9.61 -42.73
CA SER A 20 -23.72 -8.91 -41.57
C SER A 20 -23.57 -9.74 -40.29
N ARG A 21 -23.69 -11.07 -40.37
CA ARG A 21 -23.40 -11.97 -39.24
C ARG A 21 -21.94 -11.86 -38.76
N ASN A 22 -21.00 -11.77 -39.69
CA ASN A 22 -19.57 -11.58 -39.37
C ASN A 22 -19.30 -10.21 -38.72
N ILE A 23 -19.98 -9.15 -39.17
CA ILE A 23 -19.87 -7.81 -38.56
C ILE A 23 -20.40 -7.82 -37.12
N PHE A 24 -21.57 -8.43 -36.89
CA PHE A 24 -22.13 -8.54 -35.53
C PHE A 24 -21.21 -9.35 -34.60
N GLN A 25 -20.64 -10.45 -35.08
CA GLN A 25 -19.68 -11.23 -34.30
C GLN A 25 -18.43 -10.41 -33.96
N ALA A 26 -17.86 -9.68 -34.93
CA ALA A 26 -16.69 -8.84 -34.70
C ALA A 26 -16.97 -7.70 -33.70
N ILE A 27 -18.18 -7.14 -33.69
CA ILE A 27 -18.61 -6.14 -32.70
C ILE A 27 -18.75 -6.78 -31.32
N ALA A 28 -19.36 -7.96 -31.23
CA ALA A 28 -19.51 -8.70 -29.98
C ALA A 28 -18.14 -9.05 -29.38
N ASP A 29 -17.20 -9.55 -30.20
CA ASP A 29 -15.84 -9.89 -29.77
C ASP A 29 -15.09 -8.66 -29.25
N LYS A 30 -15.23 -7.51 -29.92
CA LYS A 30 -14.67 -6.23 -29.45
C LYS A 30 -15.28 -5.77 -28.13
N PHE A 31 -16.59 -5.91 -27.97
CA PHE A 31 -17.25 -5.57 -26.71
C PHE A 31 -16.77 -6.45 -25.56
N VAL A 32 -16.68 -7.77 -25.77
CA VAL A 32 -16.13 -8.72 -24.80
C VAL A 32 -14.68 -8.38 -24.44
N ALA A 33 -13.87 -8.03 -25.44
CA ALA A 33 -12.48 -7.61 -25.21
C ALA A 33 -12.39 -6.35 -24.32
N VAL A 34 -13.23 -5.34 -24.57
CA VAL A 34 -13.30 -4.12 -23.75
C VAL A 34 -13.75 -4.44 -22.32
N VAL A 35 -14.81 -5.24 -22.15
CA VAL A 35 -15.30 -5.64 -20.82
C VAL A 35 -14.22 -6.40 -20.04
N ASN A 36 -13.52 -7.33 -20.68
CA ASN A 36 -12.43 -8.07 -20.05
C ASN A 36 -11.24 -7.16 -19.68
N SER A 37 -10.93 -6.18 -20.51
CA SER A 37 -9.90 -5.18 -20.22
C SER A 37 -10.27 -4.34 -18.99
N CYS A 38 -11.50 -3.81 -18.93
CA CYS A 38 -12.00 -3.05 -17.79
C CYS A 38 -12.00 -3.87 -16.50
N LYS A 39 -12.38 -5.15 -16.57
CA LYS A 39 -12.34 -6.06 -15.42
C LYS A 39 -10.92 -6.31 -14.93
N THR A 40 -9.97 -6.50 -15.85
CA THR A 40 -8.56 -6.70 -15.51
C THR A 40 -7.97 -5.46 -14.85
N PHE A 41 -8.24 -4.28 -15.42
CA PHE A 41 -7.81 -3.00 -14.85
C PHE A 41 -8.40 -2.78 -13.44
N SER A 42 -9.70 -3.02 -13.29
CA SER A 42 -10.39 -2.84 -12.01
C SER A 42 -9.84 -3.78 -10.93
N THR A 43 -9.58 -5.04 -11.30
CA THR A 43 -8.93 -6.02 -10.41
C THR A 43 -7.54 -5.52 -9.98
N GLY A 44 -6.69 -5.11 -10.93
CA GLY A 44 -5.37 -4.59 -10.63
C GLY A 44 -5.39 -3.37 -9.71
N CYS A 45 -6.32 -2.44 -9.94
CA CYS A 45 -6.55 -1.28 -9.08
C CYS A 45 -6.91 -1.70 -7.64
N SER A 46 -7.84 -2.65 -7.49
CA SER A 46 -8.26 -3.13 -6.17
C SER A 46 -7.12 -3.82 -5.42
N THR A 47 -6.33 -4.67 -6.10
CA THR A 47 -5.18 -5.35 -5.49
C THR A 47 -4.12 -4.37 -5.03
N GLN A 48 -3.80 -3.35 -5.85
CA GLN A 48 -2.81 -2.34 -5.50
C GLN A 48 -3.25 -1.47 -4.33
N LYS A 49 -4.54 -1.13 -4.28
CA LYS A 49 -5.13 -0.42 -3.14
C LYS A 49 -5.04 -1.25 -1.86
N ASP A 50 -5.41 -2.52 -1.90
CA ASP A 50 -5.34 -3.42 -0.75
C ASP A 50 -3.88 -3.57 -0.25
N HIS A 51 -2.92 -3.67 -1.17
CA HIS A 51 -1.50 -3.67 -0.82
C HIS A 51 -1.04 -2.37 -0.12
N ASN A 52 -1.52 -1.22 -0.59
CA ASN A 52 -1.22 0.06 0.05
C ASN A 52 -1.83 0.16 1.46
N ILE A 53 -3.04 -0.36 1.65
CA ILE A 53 -3.68 -0.43 2.97
C ILE A 53 -2.86 -1.33 3.90
N GLN A 54 -2.49 -2.52 3.44
CA GLN A 54 -1.65 -3.46 4.21
C GLN A 54 -0.36 -2.79 4.68
N LYS A 55 0.38 -2.15 3.76
CA LYS A 55 1.62 -1.44 4.08
C LYS A 55 1.41 -0.32 5.10
N ALA A 56 0.33 0.44 4.99
CA ALA A 56 0.01 1.51 5.93
C ALA A 56 -0.32 0.94 7.33
N CYS A 57 -1.11 -0.12 7.42
CA CYS A 57 -1.41 -0.80 8.69
C CYS A 57 -0.15 -1.34 9.37
N GLU A 58 0.73 -2.01 8.62
CA GLU A 58 2.00 -2.53 9.13
C GLU A 58 2.91 -1.43 9.66
N ARG A 59 3.01 -0.32 8.92
CA ARG A 59 3.84 0.81 9.31
C ARG A 59 3.28 1.49 10.56
N LEU A 60 1.97 1.75 10.62
CA LEU A 60 1.32 2.33 11.78
C LEU A 60 1.52 1.46 13.03
N ALA A 61 1.28 0.16 12.90
CA ALA A 61 1.45 -0.79 13.99
C ALA A 61 2.90 -0.85 14.49
N ALA A 62 3.89 -0.80 13.60
CA ALA A 62 5.28 -0.78 14.00
C ALA A 62 5.67 0.51 14.72
N LEU A 63 5.20 1.68 14.26
CA LEU A 63 5.49 2.96 14.90
C LEU A 63 4.86 3.11 16.29
N THR A 64 3.67 2.54 16.48
CA THR A 64 2.87 2.74 17.70
C THR A 64 3.05 1.61 18.73
N LEU A 65 3.41 0.39 18.30
CA LEU A 65 3.45 -0.79 19.18
C LEU A 65 4.85 -1.38 19.38
N ALA A 66 5.79 -1.18 18.45
CA ALA A 66 7.11 -1.77 18.58
C ALA A 66 7.98 -0.94 19.54
N GLU A 67 8.53 -1.58 20.57
CA GLU A 67 9.54 -0.93 21.39
C GLU A 67 10.83 -0.73 20.58
N PRO A 68 11.55 0.39 20.74
CA PRO A 68 12.81 0.65 20.03
C PRO A 68 13.79 -0.52 20.02
N LYS A 69 13.96 -1.20 21.15
CA LYS A 69 14.83 -2.38 21.28
C LYS A 69 14.51 -3.54 20.31
N CYS A 70 13.32 -3.57 19.72
CA CYS A 70 12.93 -4.58 18.73
C CYS A 70 13.48 -4.27 17.32
N TYR A 71 13.85 -3.02 17.05
CA TYR A 71 14.29 -2.57 15.72
C TYR A 71 15.59 -1.74 15.72
N ILE A 72 16.07 -1.29 16.87
CA ILE A 72 17.40 -0.69 17.03
C ILE A 72 18.43 -1.80 17.29
N THR A 73 19.55 -1.74 16.60
CA THR A 73 20.68 -2.67 16.77
C THR A 73 21.92 -1.93 17.25
N ASP A 74 22.88 -2.65 17.85
CA ASP A 74 24.15 -2.05 18.32
C ASP A 74 24.87 -1.28 17.21
N ALA A 75 24.80 -1.76 15.96
CA ALA A 75 25.39 -1.07 14.80
C ALA A 75 24.72 0.28 14.52
N MET A 76 23.40 0.37 14.71
CA MET A 76 22.66 1.63 14.59
C MET A 76 23.01 2.59 15.71
N GLU A 77 23.12 2.11 16.95
CA GLU A 77 23.49 2.92 18.11
C GLU A 77 24.87 3.53 17.93
N ARG A 78 25.89 2.71 17.64
CA ARG A 78 27.26 3.18 17.35
C ARG A 78 27.29 4.14 16.16
N GLY A 79 26.54 3.84 15.11
CA GLY A 79 26.47 4.66 13.91
C GLY A 79 25.87 6.04 14.19
N ALA A 80 24.74 6.08 14.89
CA ALA A 80 24.05 7.31 15.25
C ALA A 80 24.86 8.16 16.22
N GLU A 81 25.48 7.56 17.23
CA GLU A 81 26.36 8.26 18.18
C GLU A 81 27.51 8.98 17.47
N LYS A 82 28.24 8.27 16.60
CA LYS A 82 29.36 8.85 15.85
C LYS A 82 28.94 9.97 14.89
N LEU A 83 27.72 9.90 14.37
CA LEU A 83 27.17 10.89 13.43
C LEU A 83 26.36 12.01 14.12
N GLY A 84 26.21 11.97 15.45
CA GLY A 84 25.38 12.92 16.20
C GLY A 84 23.89 12.83 15.85
N MET A 85 23.41 11.66 15.42
CA MET A 85 22.00 11.41 15.08
C MET A 85 21.22 10.96 16.31
N THR A 86 19.96 11.39 16.42
CA THR A 86 19.04 10.91 17.45
C THR A 86 18.28 9.68 16.92
N LEU A 87 18.34 8.57 17.66
CA LEU A 87 17.51 7.39 17.41
C LEU A 87 16.18 7.50 18.15
N PRO A 88 15.12 6.84 17.66
CA PRO A 88 13.86 6.70 18.41
C PRO A 88 14.10 6.05 19.78
N ASP A 89 13.61 6.69 20.84
CA ASP A 89 13.75 6.25 22.24
C ASP A 89 12.45 5.73 22.85
N SER A 90 11.34 5.93 22.15
CA SER A 90 9.99 5.65 22.64
C SER A 90 9.05 5.28 21.49
N GLN A 91 7.90 4.69 21.85
CA GLN A 91 6.81 4.45 20.91
C GLN A 91 6.15 5.76 20.53
N VAL A 92 5.67 5.87 19.29
CA VAL A 92 4.92 7.04 18.83
C VAL A 92 3.48 6.90 19.31
N SER A 93 2.99 7.90 20.05
CA SER A 93 1.56 8.01 20.34
C SER A 93 0.83 8.71 19.20
N VAL A 94 -0.40 8.30 18.93
CA VAL A 94 -1.31 8.99 18.02
C VAL A 94 -2.48 9.55 18.81
N ASN A 95 -2.96 10.72 18.37
CA ASN A 95 -4.13 11.36 18.94
C ASN A 95 -5.34 11.05 18.04
N SER A 96 -6.22 10.17 18.51
CA SER A 96 -7.44 9.80 17.82
C SER A 96 -8.45 10.95 17.68
N ASN A 97 -8.27 12.05 18.42
CA ASN A 97 -9.12 13.25 18.37
C ASN A 97 -8.54 14.37 17.49
N ALA A 98 -7.45 14.13 16.75
CA ALA A 98 -6.90 15.12 15.83
C ALA A 98 -7.85 15.35 14.64
N ASP A 99 -7.88 16.59 14.11
CA ASP A 99 -8.67 16.89 12.93
C ASP A 99 -8.12 16.13 11.70
N VAL A 100 -8.89 15.14 11.24
CA VAL A 100 -8.53 14.22 10.16
C VAL A 100 -8.53 14.93 8.78
N SER A 101 -8.87 16.21 8.71
CA SER A 101 -9.07 17.01 7.49
C SER A 101 -7.94 16.90 6.44
N GLY A 102 -6.66 16.89 6.84
CA GLY A 102 -5.51 17.03 5.94
C GLY A 102 -4.98 15.76 5.24
N ALA A 103 -5.40 14.56 5.65
CA ALA A 103 -4.73 13.34 5.21
C ALA A 103 -5.01 12.96 3.73
N ALA A 104 -3.94 12.62 2.99
CA ALA A 104 -3.96 12.19 1.59
C ALA A 104 -4.71 10.85 1.40
N SER A 105 -5.18 10.55 0.19
CA SER A 105 -5.87 9.28 -0.08
C SER A 105 -4.89 8.10 -0.21
N ILE A 106 -5.13 7.00 0.51
CA ILE A 106 -4.42 5.70 0.35
C ILE A 106 -4.69 5.08 -1.03
N GLY A 107 -5.85 5.38 -1.62
CA GLY A 107 -6.33 4.75 -2.85
C GLY A 107 -5.62 5.17 -4.14
N LYS A 108 -4.42 5.76 -4.08
CA LYS A 108 -3.64 6.02 -5.29
C LYS A 108 -3.21 4.68 -5.92
N LEU A 109 -3.24 4.61 -7.25
CA LEU A 109 -2.76 3.46 -8.03
C LEU A 109 -1.25 3.22 -7.89
N SER A 110 -0.50 4.19 -7.38
CA SER A 110 0.93 4.04 -7.10
C SER A 110 1.17 3.31 -5.79
N VAL A 111 2.30 2.62 -5.68
CA VAL A 111 2.78 2.08 -4.41
C VAL A 111 2.91 3.20 -3.38
N LEU A 112 2.30 3.03 -2.21
CA LEU A 112 2.41 3.97 -1.11
C LEU A 112 3.80 3.86 -0.47
N LYS A 113 4.52 4.99 -0.41
CA LYS A 113 5.77 5.12 0.33
C LYS A 113 5.47 5.48 1.80
N THR A 114 5.13 4.48 2.60
CA THR A 114 4.69 4.68 4.00
C THR A 114 5.75 5.30 4.92
N THR A 115 7.00 5.37 4.50
CA THR A 115 8.10 6.02 5.22
C THR A 115 8.04 7.55 5.16
N GLU A 116 7.30 8.11 4.21
CA GLU A 116 7.11 9.57 4.05
C GLU A 116 5.99 10.12 4.94
N TYR A 117 5.31 9.25 5.70
CA TYR A 117 4.16 9.60 6.54
C TYR A 117 4.44 9.29 8.00
N SER A 118 4.03 10.20 8.88
CA SER A 118 4.02 10.03 10.33
C SER A 118 2.96 9.00 10.77
N ALA A 119 3.06 8.56 12.04
CA ALA A 119 2.04 7.68 12.61
C ALA A 119 0.64 8.31 12.59
N GLN A 120 0.53 9.61 12.89
CA GLN A 120 -0.74 10.33 12.86
C GLN A 120 -1.32 10.39 11.44
N GLU A 121 -0.49 10.74 10.44
CA GLU A 121 -0.97 10.78 9.06
C GLU A 121 -1.44 9.40 8.59
N LEU A 122 -0.70 8.32 8.91
CA LEU A 122 -1.11 6.96 8.57
C LEU A 122 -2.42 6.57 9.27
N HIS A 123 -2.57 6.92 10.55
CA HIS A 123 -3.80 6.73 11.30
C HIS A 123 -5.00 7.42 10.63
N ASP A 124 -4.84 8.70 10.27
CA ASP A 124 -5.88 9.50 9.63
C ASP A 124 -6.24 8.97 8.24
N MET A 125 -5.23 8.60 7.46
CA MET A 125 -5.37 8.00 6.13
C MET A 125 -6.16 6.68 6.19
N LEU A 126 -5.85 5.81 7.17
CA LEU A 126 -6.51 4.53 7.38
C LEU A 126 -7.95 4.70 7.91
N SER A 127 -8.17 5.65 8.82
CA SER A 127 -9.50 5.99 9.34
C SER A 127 -10.45 6.40 8.20
N LYS A 128 -9.99 7.28 7.29
CA LYS A 128 -10.75 7.65 6.09
C LYS A 128 -10.98 6.50 5.11
N GLN A 129 -10.21 5.41 5.21
CA GLN A 129 -10.27 4.30 4.26
C GLN A 129 -11.28 3.22 4.68
N LEU A 130 -11.64 3.18 5.96
CA LEU A 130 -12.53 2.18 6.55
C LEU A 130 -13.92 2.20 5.88
N ASP A 131 -14.48 3.40 5.72
CA ASP A 131 -15.85 3.61 5.20
C ASP A 131 -15.90 3.76 3.68
N LYS A 132 -14.75 3.69 2.98
CA LYS A 132 -14.72 3.87 1.54
C LYS A 132 -15.23 2.63 0.79
N PRO A 133 -16.08 2.80 -0.23
CA PRO A 133 -16.49 1.71 -1.10
C PRO A 133 -15.28 1.10 -1.83
N GLY A 134 -15.36 -0.20 -2.10
CA GLY A 134 -14.28 -0.96 -2.77
C GLY A 134 -13.06 -1.24 -1.90
N THR A 135 -13.12 -1.05 -0.57
CA THR A 135 -12.17 -1.69 0.36
C THR A 135 -12.65 -3.12 0.60
N SER A 136 -11.76 -4.11 0.53
CA SER A 136 -12.14 -5.50 0.84
C SER A 136 -12.46 -5.68 2.33
N GLN A 137 -13.22 -6.73 2.66
CA GLN A 137 -13.59 -7.01 4.05
C GLN A 137 -12.35 -7.31 4.90
N GLU A 138 -11.41 -8.09 4.37
CA GLU A 138 -10.12 -8.38 5.02
C GLU A 138 -9.35 -7.08 5.32
N MET A 139 -9.30 -6.14 4.39
CA MET A 139 -8.61 -4.86 4.61
C MET A 139 -9.33 -4.00 5.66
N ARG A 140 -10.67 -3.99 5.69
CA ARG A 140 -11.43 -3.30 6.75
C ARG A 140 -11.09 -3.83 8.13
N GLU A 141 -11.03 -5.14 8.30
CA GLU A 141 -10.67 -5.78 9.57
C GLU A 141 -9.24 -5.41 9.99
N LYS A 142 -8.30 -5.42 9.05
CA LYS A 142 -6.91 -5.00 9.32
C LYS A 142 -6.81 -3.53 9.71
N ILE A 143 -7.56 -2.64 9.05
CA ILE A 143 -7.65 -1.23 9.41
C ILE A 143 -8.16 -1.10 10.85
N GLN A 144 -9.28 -1.74 11.20
CA GLN A 144 -9.86 -1.67 12.54
C GLN A 144 -8.88 -2.16 13.61
N ILE A 145 -8.18 -3.27 13.36
CA ILE A 145 -7.18 -3.81 14.28
C ILE A 145 -6.01 -2.82 14.43
N ALA A 146 -5.51 -2.24 13.34
CA ALA A 146 -4.39 -1.32 13.39
C ALA A 146 -4.73 -0.02 14.14
N LEU A 147 -5.89 0.58 13.84
CA LEU A 147 -6.39 1.79 14.52
C LEU A 147 -6.66 1.52 16.00
N GLY A 148 -7.44 0.48 16.32
CA GLY A 148 -7.79 0.16 17.70
C GLY A 148 -6.57 -0.12 18.58
N LYS A 149 -5.53 -0.76 18.04
CA LYS A 149 -4.27 -0.96 18.77
C LYS A 149 -3.47 0.33 18.93
N ALA A 150 -3.44 1.18 17.90
CA ALA A 150 -2.76 2.47 17.94
C ALA A 150 -3.42 3.43 18.95
N ASP A 151 -4.74 3.41 19.05
CA ASP A 151 -5.54 4.28 19.94
C ASP A 151 -5.44 3.88 21.41
N THR A 152 -5.40 2.57 21.69
CA THR A 152 -5.51 2.08 23.06
C THR A 152 -4.16 1.89 23.73
N ALA A 153 -3.05 1.71 22.98
CA ALA A 153 -1.74 1.31 23.52
C ALA A 153 -1.81 0.14 24.55
N ILE A 154 -2.92 -0.62 24.58
CA ILE A 154 -3.17 -1.66 25.56
C ILE A 154 -2.69 -2.99 24.97
N ASN A 155 -1.70 -3.54 25.67
CA ASN A 155 -1.14 -4.85 25.42
C ASN A 155 -2.15 -5.96 25.61
N SER A 156 -2.40 -6.75 24.57
CA SER A 156 -2.67 -8.17 24.81
C SER A 156 -2.14 -9.13 23.75
N ASP A 157 -1.49 -8.67 22.67
CA ASP A 157 -0.68 -9.54 21.82
C ASP A 157 0.28 -8.72 20.96
N ARG A 158 1.51 -8.55 21.46
CA ARG A 158 2.57 -7.69 20.88
C ARG A 158 3.21 -8.26 19.61
N HIS A 159 2.79 -9.43 19.13
CA HIS A 159 3.43 -10.10 17.99
C HIS A 159 2.40 -10.59 16.97
N THR A 160 1.64 -9.66 16.40
CA THR A 160 0.96 -9.93 15.13
C THR A 160 1.97 -9.87 13.98
N LYS A 161 1.85 -10.74 12.97
CA LYS A 161 2.69 -10.72 11.74
C LYS A 161 2.86 -9.31 11.15
N MET A 162 1.82 -8.48 11.28
CA MET A 162 1.77 -7.07 10.88
C MET A 162 2.86 -6.20 11.54
N VAL A 163 3.10 -6.37 12.85
CA VAL A 163 4.15 -5.63 13.58
C VAL A 163 5.54 -6.11 13.14
N GLY A 164 5.72 -7.42 12.93
CA GLY A 164 7.00 -7.99 12.49
C GLY A 164 7.47 -7.46 11.14
N HIS A 165 6.58 -7.40 10.15
CA HIS A 165 6.92 -6.84 8.84
C HIS A 165 7.25 -5.34 8.92
N GLY A 166 6.46 -4.56 9.68
CA GLY A 166 6.73 -3.15 9.90
C GLY A 166 8.03 -2.87 10.68
N VAL A 167 8.40 -3.73 11.63
CA VAL A 167 9.69 -3.68 12.37
C VAL A 167 10.88 -3.87 11.44
N ASN A 168 10.82 -4.83 10.52
CA ASN A 168 11.88 -5.00 9.53
C ASN A 168 12.00 -3.77 8.61
N LYS A 169 10.87 -3.12 8.30
CA LYS A 169 10.90 -1.86 7.56
C LYS A 169 11.53 -0.73 8.37
N LEU A 170 11.27 -0.64 9.68
CA LEU A 170 11.95 0.31 10.57
C LEU A 170 13.47 0.11 10.56
N LYS A 171 13.93 -1.15 10.71
CA LYS A 171 15.35 -1.49 10.64
C LYS A 171 16.00 -0.98 9.36
N ASN A 172 15.37 -1.28 8.21
CA ASN A 172 15.88 -0.87 6.91
C ASN A 172 16.01 0.66 6.79
N VAL A 173 14.95 1.40 7.16
CA VAL A 173 14.92 2.87 7.06
C VAL A 173 16.00 3.50 7.92
N ILE A 174 16.11 3.09 9.19
CA ILE A 174 17.08 3.67 10.12
C ILE A 174 18.51 3.37 9.65
N SER A 175 18.79 2.14 9.23
CA SER A 175 20.10 1.80 8.65
C SER A 175 20.41 2.62 7.40
N ALA A 176 19.44 2.80 6.51
CA ALA A 176 19.62 3.60 5.29
C ALA A 176 19.88 5.08 5.59
N ASP A 177 19.20 5.65 6.59
CA ASP A 177 19.40 7.05 6.99
C ASP A 177 20.79 7.28 7.60
N ILE A 178 21.25 6.36 8.45
CA ILE A 178 22.62 6.37 9.02
C ILE A 178 23.66 6.28 7.89
N LEU A 179 23.50 5.35 6.94
CA LEU A 179 24.40 5.20 5.80
C LEU A 179 24.41 6.44 4.90
N LYS A 180 23.25 7.08 4.71
CA LYS A 180 23.12 8.31 3.93
C LYS A 180 23.87 9.46 4.59
N GLU A 181 23.77 9.61 5.90
CA GLU A 181 24.51 10.64 6.65
C GLU A 181 26.02 10.37 6.63
N HIS A 182 26.44 9.12 6.79
CA HIS A 182 27.83 8.72 6.65
C HIS A 182 28.41 9.14 5.28
N ARG A 183 27.70 8.82 4.19
CA ARG A 183 28.13 9.22 2.82
C ARG A 183 28.21 10.73 2.63
N ARG A 184 27.33 11.52 3.27
CA ARG A 184 27.43 12.99 3.24
C ARG A 184 28.73 13.48 3.86
N ASN A 185 29.15 12.89 4.98
CA ASN A 185 30.41 13.23 5.64
C ASN A 185 31.66 12.78 4.86
N GLU A 186 31.59 11.63 4.18
CA GLU A 186 32.68 11.17 3.30
C GLU A 186 32.93 12.14 2.14
N ILE A 187 31.87 12.69 1.54
CA ILE A 187 31.98 13.74 0.49
C ILE A 187 32.68 14.99 1.05
N GLY A 188 32.50 15.28 2.34
CA GLY A 188 33.19 16.35 3.06
C GLY A 188 34.63 16.02 3.50
N GLY A 189 35.15 14.83 3.15
CA GLY A 189 36.52 14.40 3.46
C GLY A 189 36.70 13.69 4.81
N GLY A 190 35.62 13.35 5.52
CA GLY A 190 35.67 12.65 6.80
C GLY A 190 34.87 11.36 6.78
N ALA A 191 35.53 10.21 6.62
CA ALA A 191 34.90 8.92 6.90
C ALA A 191 34.70 8.79 8.42
N VAL A 192 33.44 8.87 8.87
CA VAL A 192 33.08 8.88 10.29
C VAL A 192 32.85 7.47 10.86
N LEU A 193 32.31 6.56 10.06
CA LEU A 193 32.01 5.19 10.47
C LEU A 193 33.13 4.22 10.03
N ASP A 194 33.38 3.19 10.83
CA ASP A 194 34.30 2.11 10.48
C ASP A 194 33.66 1.12 9.49
N SER A 195 34.51 0.41 8.73
CA SER A 195 34.09 -0.50 7.66
C SER A 195 33.16 -1.62 8.14
N ASP A 196 33.36 -2.12 9.36
CA ASP A 196 32.55 -3.23 9.89
C ASP A 196 31.15 -2.75 10.28
N THR A 197 31.03 -1.57 10.90
CA THR A 197 29.74 -0.93 11.17
C THR A 197 28.99 -0.62 9.86
N VAL A 198 29.67 -0.14 8.82
CA VAL A 198 29.06 0.09 7.49
C VAL A 198 28.51 -1.22 6.91
N LYS A 199 29.29 -2.31 6.92
CA LYS A 199 28.84 -3.61 6.41
C LYS A 199 27.62 -4.15 7.17
N GLU A 200 27.56 -3.99 8.48
CA GLU A 200 26.40 -4.41 9.29
C GLU A 200 25.15 -3.60 8.92
N LEU A 201 25.27 -2.29 8.79
CA LEU A 201 24.17 -1.41 8.38
C LEU A 201 23.71 -1.69 6.94
N GLU A 202 24.63 -1.98 6.02
CA GLU A 202 24.29 -2.35 4.64
C GLU A 202 23.51 -3.66 4.57
N LYS A 203 23.88 -4.67 5.37
CA LYS A 203 23.10 -5.93 5.46
C LYS A 203 21.67 -5.66 5.92
N LEU A 204 21.47 -4.76 6.89
CA LEU A 204 20.16 -4.38 7.43
C LEU A 204 19.34 -3.53 6.43
N SER A 205 19.99 -2.66 5.66
CA SER A 205 19.36 -1.89 4.59
C SER A 205 18.97 -2.74 3.38
N ASN A 206 19.66 -3.86 3.15
CA ASN A 206 19.45 -4.74 2.00
C ASN A 206 18.53 -5.94 2.30
N SER A 207 18.01 -6.09 3.52
CA SER A 207 17.33 -7.33 3.95
C SER A 207 15.88 -7.53 3.49
N LEU A 208 15.33 -6.74 2.55
CA LEU A 208 13.97 -6.95 2.01
C LEU A 208 13.87 -6.59 0.51
N PRO A 209 13.17 -7.40 -0.31
CA PRO A 209 12.85 -7.04 -1.68
C PRO A 209 11.76 -5.96 -1.72
N SER A 210 11.83 -5.13 -2.77
CA SER A 210 10.95 -4.01 -3.11
C SER A 210 9.44 -4.31 -3.04
#